data_AF-A0A183EDS5-F1
#
_entry.id   AF-A0A183EDS5-F1
#
_cell.length_a   1.000
_cell.length_b   1.000
_cell.length_c   1.000
_cell.angle_alpha   90.00
_cell.angle_beta   90.00
_cell.angle_gamma   90.00
#
_symmetry.space_group_name_H-M   'P 1'
#
loop_
_entity.id
_entity.type
_entity.pdbx_description
1 polymer ?
#
loop_
_entity_poly.entity_id
_entity_poly.type
_entity_poly.pdbx_seq_one_letter_code
_entity_poly.pdbx_strand_id
1 'polypeptide(L)'
;MLVMANQHSLLAYTCCLVAALSVREPLIPLYSIRGENPQQTQTLMLESLKQRFSFCPLGQARNFGDLAVLMRVVLAAEAAKILTASLTDNIARRVDPVTVENAPKGAYECQKLKDCVYIDPSSVLYKGEPDWVLYQEIIERKDKKCMQNVMSVEESWLPRLASSYCCFTPIKDAEPR
;
A
#
# COMPACT_ATOMS: atom_id res chain seq x y z
N MET A 1 2.75 -12.05 -28.12
CA MET A 1 3.08 -10.88 -27.28
C MET A 1 4.51 -10.95 -26.74
N LEU A 2 4.87 -11.96 -25.93
CA LEU A 2 6.19 -12.03 -25.27
C LEU A 2 7.39 -11.99 -26.24
N VAL A 3 7.34 -12.75 -27.34
CA VAL A 3 8.42 -12.78 -28.35
C VAL A 3 8.62 -11.41 -29.02
N MET A 4 7.53 -10.76 -29.44
CA MET A 4 7.57 -9.40 -30.03
C MET A 4 8.05 -8.36 -29.00
N ALA A 5 7.62 -8.49 -27.74
CA ALA A 5 8.04 -7.57 -26.69
C ALA A 5 9.55 -7.64 -26.41
N ASN A 6 10.14 -8.84 -26.50
CA ASN A 6 11.57 -9.02 -26.35
C ASN A 6 12.37 -8.28 -27.43
N GLN A 7 11.86 -8.25 -28.67
CA GLN A 7 12.50 -7.55 -29.79
C GLN A 7 12.54 -6.03 -29.61
N HIS A 8 11.64 -5.47 -28.79
CA HIS A 8 11.51 -4.04 -28.55
C HIS A 8 11.93 -3.59 -27.14
N SER A 9 12.57 -4.46 -26.36
CA SER A 9 12.95 -4.17 -24.96
C SER A 9 11.76 -3.83 -24.04
N LEU A 10 10.58 -4.38 -24.36
CA LEU A 10 9.33 -4.20 -23.60
C LEU A 10 8.93 -5.47 -22.83
N LEU A 11 9.87 -6.40 -22.64
CA LEU A 11 9.59 -7.72 -22.07
C LEU A 11 9.01 -7.62 -20.66
N ALA A 12 9.62 -6.82 -19.77
CA ALA A 12 9.16 -6.68 -18.38
C ALA A 12 7.71 -6.17 -18.30
N TYR A 13 7.38 -5.17 -19.11
CA TYR A 13 6.04 -4.60 -19.19
C TYR A 13 5.02 -5.61 -19.73
N THR A 14 5.40 -6.38 -20.75
CA THR A 14 4.53 -7.40 -21.34
C THR A 14 4.34 -8.58 -20.39
N CYS A 15 5.37 -9.01 -19.67
CA CYS A 15 5.27 -10.03 -18.63
C CYS A 15 4.30 -9.60 -17.52
N CYS A 16 4.41 -8.36 -17.04
CA CYS A 16 3.50 -7.80 -16.04
C CYS A 16 2.04 -7.83 -16.54
N LEU A 17 1.81 -7.37 -17.77
CA LEU A 17 0.47 -7.36 -18.37
C LEU A 17 -0.09 -8.78 -18.56
N VAL A 18 0.70 -9.70 -19.10
CA VAL A 18 0.27 -11.10 -19.32
C VAL A 18 -0.04 -11.77 -17.98
N ALA A 19 0.78 -11.54 -16.95
CA ALA A 19 0.52 -12.06 -15.61
C ALA A 19 -0.80 -11.50 -15.04
N ALA A 20 -1.03 -10.19 -15.16
CA ALA A 20 -2.25 -9.55 -14.68
C ALA A 20 -3.51 -10.05 -15.41
N LEU A 21 -3.44 -10.25 -16.73
CA LEU A 21 -4.55 -10.76 -17.54
C LEU A 21 -4.80 -12.27 -17.36
N SER A 22 -3.84 -13.02 -16.83
CA SER A 22 -3.99 -14.44 -16.53
C SER A 22 -4.82 -14.67 -15.26
N VAL A 23 -5.03 -13.64 -14.44
CA VAL A 23 -5.91 -13.66 -13.28
C VAL A 23 -7.35 -13.39 -13.72
N ARG A 24 -8.30 -14.22 -13.27
CA ARG A 24 -9.71 -14.16 -13.71
C ARG A 24 -10.38 -12.80 -13.43
N GLU A 25 -10.12 -12.21 -12.27
CA GLU A 25 -10.71 -10.94 -11.83
C GLU A 25 -9.64 -10.16 -11.04
N PRO A 26 -8.71 -9.47 -11.72
CA PRO A 26 -7.60 -8.79 -11.03
C PRO A 26 -8.05 -7.56 -10.24
N LEU A 27 -9.26 -7.05 -10.52
CA LEU A 27 -9.92 -5.98 -9.77
C LEU A 27 -11.32 -6.47 -9.37
N ILE A 28 -11.77 -6.08 -8.18
CA ILE A 28 -13.13 -6.36 -7.69
C ILE A 28 -14.15 -5.87 -8.73
N PRO A 29 -14.98 -6.75 -9.32
CA PRO A 29 -15.91 -6.34 -10.35
C PRO A 29 -16.97 -5.37 -9.82
N LEU A 30 -17.31 -4.32 -10.58
CA LEU A 30 -18.28 -3.32 -10.11
C LEU A 30 -19.65 -3.93 -9.79
N TYR A 31 -20.05 -4.95 -10.56
CA TYR A 31 -21.32 -5.63 -10.38
C TYR A 31 -21.39 -6.49 -9.10
N SER A 32 -20.27 -6.80 -8.46
CA SER A 32 -20.25 -7.55 -7.20
C SER A 32 -20.36 -6.64 -5.97
N ILE A 33 -20.17 -5.33 -6.13
CA ILE A 33 -20.29 -4.36 -5.05
C ILE A 33 -21.76 -4.27 -4.61
N ARG A 34 -21.98 -4.38 -3.30
CA ARG A 34 -23.30 -4.29 -2.65
C ARG A 34 -23.18 -3.43 -1.41
N GLY A 35 -24.02 -2.39 -1.32
CA GLY A 35 -24.30 -1.66 -0.09
C GLY A 35 -25.59 -2.15 0.55
N GLU A 36 -25.94 -1.59 1.71
CA GLU A 36 -27.18 -1.92 2.44
C GLU A 36 -28.41 -1.51 1.62
N ASN A 37 -28.33 -0.36 0.94
CA ASN A 37 -29.39 0.20 0.12
C ASN A 37 -28.94 0.41 -1.34
N PRO A 38 -29.86 0.53 -2.32
CA PRO A 38 -29.53 0.82 -3.71
C PRO A 38 -28.68 2.10 -3.90
N GLN A 39 -28.97 3.15 -3.13
CA GLN A 39 -28.23 4.41 -3.18
C GLN A 39 -26.78 4.22 -2.71
N GLN A 40 -26.58 3.52 -1.60
CA GLN A 40 -25.23 3.24 -1.08
C GLN A 40 -24.44 2.35 -2.04
N THR A 41 -25.10 1.37 -2.67
CA THR A 41 -24.48 0.54 -3.71
C THR A 41 -23.97 1.40 -4.87
N GLN A 42 -24.78 2.35 -5.34
CA GLN A 42 -24.37 3.29 -6.38
C GLN A 42 -23.18 4.16 -5.95
N THR A 43 -23.17 4.63 -4.70
CA THR A 43 -22.05 5.41 -4.15
C THR A 43 -20.75 4.60 -4.14
N LEU A 44 -20.78 3.35 -3.66
CA LEU A 44 -19.60 2.47 -3.60
C LEU A 44 -19.08 2.11 -5.00
N MET A 45 -19.97 1.87 -5.96
CA MET A 45 -19.60 1.65 -7.37
C MET A 45 -18.93 2.89 -7.96
N LEU A 46 -19.47 4.08 -7.69
CA LEU A 46 -18.93 5.34 -8.18
C LEU A 46 -17.56 5.67 -7.54
N GLU A 47 -17.38 5.36 -6.26
CA GLU A 47 -16.09 5.47 -5.58
C GLU A 47 -15.04 4.53 -6.19
N SER A 48 -15.41 3.27 -6.41
CA SER A 48 -14.54 2.29 -7.08
C SER A 48 -14.15 2.71 -8.50
N LEU A 49 -15.08 3.32 -9.24
CA LEU A 49 -14.78 3.90 -10.55
C LEU A 49 -13.81 5.09 -10.44
N LYS A 50 -14.02 6.01 -9.51
CA LYS A 50 -13.11 7.14 -9.28
C LYS A 50 -11.70 6.68 -8.94
N GLN A 51 -11.57 5.63 -8.12
CA GLN A 51 -10.28 5.01 -7.83
C GLN A 51 -9.62 4.45 -9.10
N ARG A 52 -10.34 3.72 -9.96
CA ARG A 52 -9.77 3.25 -11.24
C ARG A 52 -9.35 4.39 -12.15
N PHE A 53 -10.15 5.46 -12.22
CA PHE A 53 -9.85 6.63 -13.03
C PHE A 53 -8.61 7.39 -12.55
N SER A 54 -8.28 7.36 -11.24
CA SER A 54 -7.07 8.03 -10.74
C SER A 54 -5.78 7.37 -11.25
N PHE A 55 -5.83 6.08 -11.61
CA PHE A 55 -4.71 5.37 -12.25
C PHE A 55 -4.65 5.55 -13.77
N CYS A 56 -5.65 6.17 -14.39
CA CYS A 56 -5.68 6.37 -15.83
C CYS A 56 -4.59 7.38 -16.25
N PRO A 57 -3.67 7.03 -17.17
CA PRO A 57 -2.63 7.95 -17.62
C PRO A 57 -3.19 9.07 -18.51
N LEU A 58 -2.47 10.19 -18.57
CA LEU A 58 -2.76 11.30 -19.48
C LEU A 58 -2.07 11.11 -20.83
N GLY A 59 -2.52 11.85 -21.85
CA GLY A 59 -1.93 11.85 -23.18
C GLY A 59 -2.15 10.53 -23.95
N GLN A 60 -1.19 10.17 -24.81
CA GLN A 60 -1.30 9.00 -25.71
C GLN A 60 -1.41 7.67 -24.96
N ALA A 61 -0.85 7.59 -23.75
CA ALA A 61 -0.97 6.39 -22.92
C ALA A 61 -2.42 6.07 -22.53
N ARG A 62 -3.32 7.07 -22.56
CA ARG A 62 -4.77 6.85 -22.34
C ARG A 62 -5.39 5.94 -23.40
N ASN A 63 -4.84 5.90 -24.61
CA ASN A 63 -5.32 5.02 -25.68
C ASN A 63 -5.14 3.53 -25.33
N PHE A 64 -4.30 3.22 -24.34
CA PHE A 64 -4.13 1.86 -23.81
C PHE A 64 -5.21 1.45 -22.79
N GLY A 65 -6.13 2.37 -22.45
CA GLY A 65 -7.39 2.08 -21.75
C GLY A 65 -7.21 1.34 -20.43
N ASP A 66 -8.07 0.35 -20.19
CA ASP A 66 -8.09 -0.45 -18.96
C ASP A 66 -6.79 -1.24 -18.74
N LEU A 67 -6.06 -1.58 -19.82
CA LEU A 67 -4.77 -2.26 -19.71
C LEU A 67 -3.73 -1.34 -19.05
N ALA A 68 -3.79 -0.03 -19.30
CA ALA A 68 -2.92 0.93 -18.62
C ALA A 68 -3.24 1.03 -17.13
N VAL A 69 -4.53 1.04 -16.78
CA VAL A 69 -4.98 1.05 -15.38
C VAL A 69 -4.49 -0.19 -14.66
N LEU A 70 -4.74 -1.38 -15.23
CA LEU A 70 -4.33 -2.66 -14.65
C LEU A 70 -2.82 -2.72 -14.43
N MET A 71 -2.05 -2.35 -15.45
CA MET A 71 -0.59 -2.37 -15.38
C MET A 71 -0.05 -1.38 -14.34
N ARG A 72 -0.62 -0.17 -14.25
CA ARG A 72 -0.21 0.82 -13.25
C ARG A 72 -0.56 0.40 -11.83
N VAL A 73 -1.71 -0.23 -11.61
CA VAL A 73 -2.10 -0.76 -10.30
C VAL A 73 -1.12 -1.85 -9.85
N VAL A 74 -0.80 -2.82 -10.73
CA VAL A 74 0.16 -3.88 -10.41
C VAL A 74 1.55 -3.31 -10.14
N LEU A 75 2.04 -2.41 -10.99
CA LEU A 75 3.36 -1.79 -10.80
C LEU A 75 3.43 -0.94 -9.52
N ALA A 76 2.36 -0.22 -9.17
CA ALA A 76 2.31 0.53 -7.92
C ALA A 76 2.36 -0.40 -6.70
N ALA A 77 1.63 -1.52 -6.72
CA ALA A 77 1.64 -2.50 -5.65
C ALA A 77 3.03 -3.16 -5.49
N GLU A 78 3.67 -3.54 -6.60
CA GLU A 78 5.02 -4.13 -6.55
C GLU A 78 6.08 -3.11 -6.10
N ALA A 79 5.98 -1.86 -6.54
CA ALA A 79 6.88 -0.80 -6.06
C ALA A 79 6.76 -0.57 -4.55
N ALA A 80 5.54 -0.59 -3.99
CA ALA A 80 5.33 -0.46 -2.55
C ALA A 80 5.99 -1.60 -1.75
N LYS A 81 5.89 -2.85 -2.24
CA LYS A 81 6.58 -4.00 -1.64
C LYS A 81 8.11 -3.84 -1.68
N ILE A 82 8.67 -3.43 -2.82
CA ILE A 82 10.11 -3.20 -2.96
C ILE A 82 10.58 -2.13 -1.97
N LEU A 83 9.85 -1.01 -1.87
CA LEU A 83 10.19 0.05 -0.94
C LEU A 83 10.15 -0.41 0.51
N THR A 84 9.12 -1.20 0.88
CA THR A 84 9.00 -1.82 2.21
C THR A 84 10.20 -2.71 2.53
N ALA A 85 10.63 -3.54 1.56
CA ALA A 85 11.80 -4.41 1.71
C ALA A 85 13.13 -3.64 1.74
N SER A 86 13.21 -2.45 1.12
CA SER A 86 14.44 -1.64 1.09
C SER A 86 14.62 -0.73 2.32
N LEU A 87 13.52 -0.39 2.99
CA LEU A 87 13.49 0.56 4.11
C LEU A 87 12.91 -0.11 5.37
N THR A 88 13.30 -1.36 5.62
CA THR A 88 12.81 -2.14 6.76
C THR A 88 13.06 -1.43 8.10
N ASP A 89 14.11 -0.62 8.18
CA ASP A 89 14.40 0.19 9.36
C ASP A 89 13.49 1.40 9.57
N ASN A 90 12.70 1.77 8.57
CA ASN A 90 11.87 2.96 8.60
C ASN A 90 10.38 2.60 8.66
N ILE A 91 10.04 1.61 9.47
CA ILE A 91 8.66 1.19 9.70
C ILE A 91 8.21 1.73 11.05
N ALA A 92 7.02 2.32 11.08
CA ALA A 92 6.36 2.75 12.29
C ALA A 92 4.94 2.17 12.38
N ARG A 93 4.53 1.83 13.60
CA ARG A 93 3.21 1.29 13.92
C ARG A 93 2.41 2.36 14.65
N ARG A 94 1.12 2.48 14.32
CA ARG A 94 0.21 3.36 15.05
C ARG A 94 0.08 2.85 16.49
N VAL A 95 0.23 3.76 17.45
CA VAL A 95 0.06 3.43 18.87
C VAL A 95 -1.43 3.20 19.12
N ASP A 96 -1.77 2.02 19.64
CA ASP A 96 -3.14 1.70 20.00
C ASP A 96 -3.45 2.25 21.40
N PRO A 97 -4.42 3.18 21.54
CA PRO A 97 -4.78 3.78 22.82
C PRO A 97 -5.31 2.77 23.85
N VAL A 98 -5.72 1.58 23.44
CA VAL A 98 -6.13 0.50 24.38
C VAL A 98 -4.92 -0.14 25.06
N THR A 99 -3.82 -0.25 24.33
CA THR A 99 -2.61 -0.96 24.80
C THR A 99 -1.69 -0.09 25.66
N VAL A 100 -1.73 1.23 25.46
CA VAL A 100 -0.86 2.19 26.16
C VAL A 100 -1.73 3.23 26.85
N GLU A 101 -1.80 3.18 28.18
CA GLU A 101 -2.49 4.18 28.99
C GLU A 101 -1.93 5.58 28.69
N ASN A 102 -2.81 6.55 28.39
CA ASN A 102 -2.46 7.91 28.00
C ASN A 102 -1.67 8.06 26.67
N ALA A 103 -1.82 7.14 25.72
CA ALA A 103 -1.24 7.26 24.39
C ALA A 103 -1.63 8.61 23.73
N PRO A 104 -0.65 9.39 23.23
CA PRO A 104 -0.96 10.62 22.51
C PRO A 104 -1.72 10.32 21.22
N LYS A 105 -2.75 11.11 20.93
CA LYS A 105 -3.56 10.94 19.71
C LYS A 105 -2.69 11.08 18.45
N GLY A 106 -2.83 10.12 17.53
CA GLY A 106 -2.12 10.11 16.24
C GLY A 106 -0.63 9.77 16.36
N ALA A 107 -0.19 9.24 17.52
CA ALA A 107 1.19 8.81 17.73
C ALA A 107 1.50 7.48 17.04
N TYR A 108 2.76 7.35 16.64
CA TYR A 108 3.35 6.15 16.09
C TYR A 108 4.62 5.81 16.87
N GLU A 109 4.91 4.53 16.95
CA GLU A 109 6.15 3.98 17.49
C GLU A 109 7.00 3.40 16.35
N CYS A 110 8.31 3.58 16.42
CA CYS A 110 9.26 3.00 15.47
C CYS A 110 10.45 2.42 16.25
N GLN A 111 11.19 1.48 15.65
CA GLN A 111 12.33 0.88 16.36
C GLN A 111 13.54 1.83 16.52
N LYS A 112 13.63 2.85 15.65
CA LYS A 112 14.77 3.79 15.64
C LYS A 112 14.80 4.72 16.84
N LEU A 113 13.65 5.04 17.41
CA LEU A 113 13.51 6.04 18.47
C LEU A 113 12.56 5.50 19.55
N LYS A 114 12.89 5.76 20.81
CA LYS A 114 12.00 5.45 21.93
C LYS A 114 10.81 6.41 22.04
N ASP A 115 10.96 7.63 21.50
CA ASP A 115 9.93 8.64 21.54
C ASP A 115 8.86 8.40 20.48
N CYS A 116 7.64 8.87 20.75
CA CYS A 116 6.56 8.86 19.77
C CYS A 116 6.88 9.78 18.58
N VAL A 117 6.54 9.31 17.39
CA VAL A 117 6.62 10.06 16.13
C VAL A 117 5.22 10.26 15.56
N TYR A 118 5.06 11.25 14.67
CA TYR A 118 3.76 11.64 14.12
C TYR A 118 3.85 11.76 12.61
N ILE A 119 2.76 11.53 11.89
CA ILE A 119 2.72 11.84 10.45
C ILE A 119 2.78 13.35 10.27
N ASP A 120 3.65 13.84 9.38
CA ASP A 120 3.70 15.27 9.06
C ASP A 120 2.35 15.77 8.50
N PRO A 121 1.82 16.92 8.96
CA PRO A 121 0.55 17.47 8.48
C PRO A 121 0.45 17.74 6.97
N SER A 122 1.58 17.85 6.28
CA SER A 122 1.63 17.98 4.82
C SER A 122 1.42 16.65 4.07
N SER A 123 1.53 15.51 4.76
CA SER A 123 1.33 14.20 4.15
C SER A 123 -0.13 13.99 3.76
N VAL A 124 -0.35 13.37 2.59
CA VAL A 124 -1.67 12.93 2.14
C VAL A 124 -2.30 11.88 3.07
N LEU A 125 -1.49 11.19 3.87
CA LEU A 125 -1.92 10.18 4.84
C LEU A 125 -2.20 10.76 6.23
N TYR A 126 -2.02 12.07 6.44
CA TYR A 126 -2.19 12.69 7.76
C TYR A 126 -3.56 12.43 8.39
N LYS A 127 -4.64 12.48 7.58
CA LYS A 127 -6.00 12.18 8.04
C LYS A 127 -6.35 10.69 7.98
N GLY A 128 -5.62 9.92 7.17
CA GLY A 128 -5.88 8.50 6.97
C GLY A 128 -5.42 7.64 8.15
N GLU A 129 -4.38 8.11 8.86
CA GLU A 129 -3.81 7.47 10.05
C GLU A 129 -3.71 5.93 9.94
N PRO A 130 -3.06 5.35 8.91
CA PRO A 130 -3.01 3.89 8.73
C PRO A 130 -2.26 3.17 9.86
N ASP A 131 -2.53 1.88 10.06
CA ASP A 131 -1.95 1.10 11.17
C ASP A 131 -0.42 0.97 11.09
N TRP A 132 0.10 0.82 9.87
CA TRP A 132 1.52 0.65 9.59
C TRP A 132 1.95 1.62 8.50
N VAL A 133 3.08 2.28 8.74
CA VAL A 133 3.66 3.23 7.79
C VAL A 133 5.14 2.99 7.57
N LEU A 134 5.56 3.22 6.34
CA LEU A 134 6.93 3.43 5.93
C LEU A 134 7.19 4.94 5.85
N TYR A 135 8.36 5.40 6.30
CA TYR A 135 8.76 6.81 6.20
C TYR A 135 10.17 6.96 5.63
N GLN A 136 10.47 8.10 5.00
CA GLN A 136 11.84 8.34 4.52
C GLN A 136 12.73 8.90 5.63
N GLU A 137 12.23 9.88 6.37
CA GLU A 137 12.98 10.59 7.40
C GLU A 137 12.07 11.11 8.51
N ILE A 138 12.69 11.48 9.63
CA ILE A 138 12.03 12.08 10.78
C ILE A 138 12.63 13.47 10.97
N ILE A 139 11.78 14.49 10.95
CA ILE A 139 12.17 15.88 11.13
C ILE A 139 11.46 16.44 12.36
N GLU A 140 12.21 17.15 13.20
CA GLU A 140 11.66 17.83 14.36
C GLU A 140 11.00 19.17 13.97
N ARG A 141 9.71 19.33 14.30
CA ARG A 141 8.93 20.55 14.09
C ARG A 141 8.13 20.88 15.33
N LYS A 142 8.33 22.07 15.90
CA LYS A 142 7.59 22.56 17.08
C LYS A 142 7.56 21.51 18.21
N ASP A 143 8.74 20.98 18.55
CA ASP A 143 8.95 19.94 19.57
C ASP A 143 8.23 18.59 19.30
N LYS A 144 7.82 18.33 18.05
CA LYS A 144 7.31 17.03 17.61
C LYS A 144 8.20 16.42 16.54
N LYS A 145 8.45 15.13 16.66
CA LYS A 145 9.18 14.35 15.65
C LYS A 145 8.19 13.87 14.58
N CYS A 146 8.29 14.46 13.39
CA CYS A 146 7.35 14.23 12.30
C CYS A 146 7.99 13.38 11.20
N MET A 147 7.32 12.30 10.81
CA MET A 147 7.67 11.45 9.68
C MET A 147 7.28 12.12 8.36
N GLN A 148 8.24 12.18 7.43
CA GLN A 148 8.02 12.73 6.08
C GLN A 148 8.11 11.65 4.99
N ASN A 149 7.48 11.93 3.84
CA ASN A 149 7.37 11.03 2.69
C ASN A 149 6.84 9.65 3.11
N VAL A 150 5.65 9.68 3.73
CA VAL A 150 5.02 8.53 4.37
C VAL A 150 4.23 7.70 3.35
N MET A 151 4.33 6.38 3.45
CA MET A 151 3.58 5.39 2.69
C MET A 151 2.87 4.44 3.65
N SER A 152 1.64 4.02 3.32
CA SER A 152 0.94 2.96 4.06
C SER A 152 1.54 1.59 3.73
N VAL A 153 1.71 0.73 4.73
CA VAL A 153 2.23 -0.64 4.57
C VAL A 153 1.14 -1.63 4.98
N GLU A 154 0.97 -2.70 4.21
CA GLU A 154 0.08 -3.79 4.59
C GLU A 154 0.77 -4.70 5.62
N GLU A 155 0.10 -4.98 6.73
CA GLU A 155 0.64 -5.81 7.82
C GLU A 155 1.09 -7.20 7.31
N SER A 156 0.32 -7.79 6.39
CA SER A 156 0.60 -9.10 5.82
C SER A 156 1.95 -9.18 5.08
N TRP A 157 2.51 -8.04 4.68
CA TRP A 157 3.79 -7.97 3.98
C TRP A 157 4.99 -8.02 4.93
N LEU A 158 4.83 -7.55 6.18
CA LEU A 158 5.93 -7.37 7.14
C LEU A 158 6.67 -8.68 7.44
N PRO A 159 6.02 -9.83 7.72
CA PRO A 159 6.72 -11.07 8.02
C PRO A 159 7.63 -11.55 6.88
N ARG A 160 7.26 -11.25 5.63
CA ARG A 160 7.97 -11.70 4.44
C ARG A 160 9.03 -10.69 3.96
N LEU A 161 8.71 -9.41 4.01
CA LEU A 161 9.55 -8.34 3.44
C LEU A 161 10.47 -7.68 4.47
N ALA A 162 10.10 -7.73 5.75
CA ALA A 162 10.82 -7.14 6.87
C ALA A 162 11.04 -8.19 7.97
N SER A 163 11.41 -9.42 7.59
CA SER A 163 11.56 -10.53 8.55
C SER A 163 12.58 -10.26 9.65
N SER A 164 13.64 -9.49 9.35
CA SER A 164 14.62 -9.04 10.35
C SER A 164 14.03 -8.10 11.42
N TYR A 165 12.86 -7.51 11.16
CA TYR A 165 12.11 -6.63 12.07
C TYR A 165 11.03 -7.36 12.86
N CYS A 166 10.83 -8.66 12.63
CA CYS A 166 9.79 -9.45 13.25
C CYS A 166 10.35 -10.46 14.26
N CYS A 167 9.60 -10.68 15.34
CA CYS A 167 9.87 -11.77 16.28
C CYS A 167 8.89 -12.91 16.02
N PHE A 168 9.38 -14.01 15.45
CA PHE A 168 8.57 -15.18 15.15
C PHE A 168 8.47 -16.11 16.37
N THR A 169 7.25 -16.54 16.69
CA THR A 169 7.00 -17.56 17.71
C THR A 169 6.39 -18.80 17.06
N PRO A 170 6.81 -20.01 17.47
CA PRO A 170 6.26 -21.23 16.91
C PRO A 170 4.80 -21.41 17.36
N ILE A 171 3.93 -21.67 16.41
CA ILE A 171 2.53 -22.00 16.68
C ILE A 171 2.45 -23.49 17.05
N LYS A 172 1.86 -23.80 18.21
CA LYS A 172 1.61 -25.19 18.61
C LYS A 172 0.49 -25.78 17.73
N ASP A 173 0.65 -27.04 17.32
CA ASP A 173 -0.34 -27.85 16.60
C ASP A 173 -0.66 -27.44 15.15
N ALA A 174 0.21 -26.67 14.50
CA ALA A 174 0.12 -26.41 13.07
C ALA A 174 1.16 -27.27 12.29
N GLU A 175 0.70 -28.09 11.35
CA GLU A 175 1.62 -28.76 10.42
C GLU A 175 2.29 -27.73 9.49
N PRO A 176 3.60 -27.83 9.24
CA PRO A 176 4.26 -26.97 8.26
C PRO A 176 3.67 -27.21 6.86
N ARG A 177 3.22 -26.14 6.20
CA ARG A 177 2.72 -26.14 4.82
C ARG A 177 3.80 -25.72 3.83
#